data_AF-A0A7G8V1Y9-F1
#
_entry.id   AF-A0A7G8V1Y9-F1
#
_cell.length_a   1.000
_cell.length_b   1.000
_cell.length_c   1.000
_cell.angle_alpha   90.00
_cell.angle_beta   90.00
_cell.angle_gamma   90.00
#
_symmetry.space_group_name_H-M   'P 1'
#
loop_
_entity.id
_entity.type
_entity.pdbx_description
1 polymer ?
#
loop_
_entity_poly.entity_id
_entity_poly.type
_entity_poly.pdbx_seq_one_letter_code
_entity_poly.pdbx_strand_id
1 'polypeptide(L)'
;MHQFKTERYEKQLQFIHNHPQSFFSLYALTDITREGRRSDMLRTDATYRSIDPKLRNMKEGQRIGGLIRLRMSGSVEPDFTLYDVYGKSVSLSAFRGNYVALYFWVTGNDLIIAENYRMIKAFKRYKDKNFKIISISLNPVKRKKTWEKEVKENRLAWIQV
;
A
#
# COMPACT_ATOMS: atom_id res chain seq x y z
N MET A 1 -11.77 3.05 -21.40
CA MET A 1 -11.51 2.26 -20.17
C MET A 1 -12.28 2.75 -18.93
N HIS A 2 -12.53 4.06 -18.76
CA HIS A 2 -13.23 4.60 -17.57
C HIS A 2 -14.73 4.22 -17.49
N GLN A 3 -15.42 4.16 -18.62
CA GLN A 3 -16.86 3.82 -18.71
C GLN A 3 -17.15 2.39 -18.21
N PHE A 4 -16.39 1.39 -18.67
CA PHE A 4 -16.54 -0.01 -18.25
C PHE A 4 -16.35 -0.22 -16.74
N LYS A 5 -15.43 0.54 -16.11
CA LYS A 5 -15.21 0.46 -14.66
C LYS A 5 -16.40 0.99 -13.87
N THR A 6 -17.03 2.07 -14.36
CA THR A 6 -18.22 2.66 -13.71
C THR A 6 -19.43 1.76 -13.86
N GLU A 7 -19.67 1.23 -15.05
CA GLU A 7 -20.77 0.28 -15.29
C GLU A 7 -20.63 -0.99 -14.43
N ARG A 8 -19.42 -1.58 -14.40
CA ARG A 8 -19.14 -2.75 -13.54
C ARG A 8 -19.44 -2.47 -12.08
N TYR A 9 -18.99 -1.33 -11.55
CA TYR A 9 -19.24 -0.93 -10.17
C TYR A 9 -20.75 -0.85 -9.86
N GLU A 10 -21.53 -0.16 -10.70
CA GLU A 10 -22.97 -0.03 -10.48
C GLU A 10 -23.70 -1.38 -10.60
N LYS A 11 -23.30 -2.25 -11.54
CA LYS A 11 -23.87 -3.60 -11.66
C LYS A 11 -23.55 -4.48 -10.45
N GLN A 12 -22.36 -4.37 -9.90
CA GLN A 12 -21.98 -5.10 -8.69
C GLN A 12 -22.74 -4.61 -7.47
N LEU A 13 -22.89 -3.29 -7.29
CA LEU A 13 -23.73 -2.74 -6.23
C LEU A 13 -25.18 -3.19 -6.35
N GLN A 14 -25.74 -3.16 -7.56
CA GLN A 14 -27.10 -3.62 -7.83
C GLN A 14 -27.27 -5.11 -7.45
N PHE A 15 -26.31 -5.96 -7.84
CA PHE A 15 -26.34 -7.37 -7.46
C PHE A 15 -26.31 -7.55 -5.94
N ILE A 16 -25.41 -6.85 -5.24
CA ILE A 16 -25.27 -6.97 -3.78
C ILE A 16 -26.57 -6.55 -3.09
N HIS A 17 -27.18 -5.46 -3.54
CA HIS A 17 -28.46 -4.98 -3.01
C HIS A 17 -29.58 -6.03 -3.17
N ASN A 18 -29.66 -6.65 -4.35
CA ASN A 18 -30.70 -7.65 -4.65
C ASN A 18 -30.42 -9.01 -4.00
N HIS A 19 -29.17 -9.31 -3.66
CA HIS A 19 -28.73 -10.62 -3.17
C HIS A 19 -27.80 -10.51 -1.94
N PRO A 20 -28.23 -9.87 -0.83
CA PRO A 20 -27.36 -9.57 0.31
C PRO A 20 -26.85 -10.83 1.06
N GLN A 21 -27.48 -11.99 0.84
CA GLN A 21 -27.09 -13.27 1.42
C GLN A 21 -26.21 -14.13 0.50
N SER A 22 -26.02 -13.71 -0.75
CA SER A 22 -25.21 -14.45 -1.71
C SER A 22 -23.73 -14.32 -1.38
N PHE A 23 -23.01 -15.43 -1.38
CA PHE A 23 -21.55 -15.42 -1.29
C PHE A 23 -20.92 -14.61 -2.42
N PHE A 24 -21.57 -14.55 -3.60
CA PHE A 24 -21.10 -13.72 -4.71
C PHE A 24 -21.10 -12.22 -4.37
N SER A 25 -21.99 -11.76 -3.47
CA SER A 25 -21.98 -10.38 -3.00
C SER A 25 -20.71 -10.04 -2.23
N LEU A 26 -20.13 -11.02 -1.52
CA LEU A 26 -18.84 -10.88 -0.87
C LEU A 26 -17.67 -10.80 -1.88
N TYR A 27 -17.76 -11.59 -2.95
CA TYR A 27 -16.78 -11.56 -4.05
C TYR A 27 -16.85 -10.23 -4.82
N ALA A 28 -18.05 -9.75 -5.13
CA ALA A 28 -18.27 -8.45 -5.75
C ALA A 28 -17.73 -7.31 -4.87
N LEU A 29 -17.94 -7.35 -3.55
CA LEU A 29 -17.35 -6.39 -2.62
C LEU A 29 -15.82 -6.46 -2.59
N THR A 30 -15.22 -7.63 -2.74
CA THR A 30 -13.77 -7.77 -2.84
C THR A 30 -13.24 -7.01 -4.04
N ASP A 31 -13.87 -7.20 -5.20
CA ASP A 31 -13.46 -6.55 -6.43
C ASP A 31 -13.68 -5.03 -6.37
N ILE A 32 -14.85 -4.57 -5.89
CA ILE A 32 -15.12 -3.15 -5.63
C ILE A 32 -14.05 -2.54 -4.70
N THR A 33 -13.69 -3.24 -3.63
CA THR A 33 -12.72 -2.75 -2.63
C THR A 33 -11.31 -2.68 -3.19
N ARG A 34 -10.95 -3.51 -4.19
CA ARG A 34 -9.62 -3.52 -4.81
C ARG A 34 -9.50 -2.53 -5.96
N GLU A 35 -10.47 -2.54 -6.86
CA GLU A 35 -10.42 -1.81 -8.14
C GLU A 35 -11.22 -0.50 -8.14
N GLY A 36 -12.12 -0.30 -7.16
CA GLY A 36 -12.99 0.86 -7.07
C GLY A 36 -12.25 2.17 -6.75
N ARG A 37 -12.88 3.30 -7.06
CA ARG A 37 -12.30 4.62 -6.77
C ARG A 37 -12.44 4.93 -5.28
N ARG A 38 -11.55 5.79 -4.77
CA ARG A 38 -11.64 6.27 -3.39
C ARG A 38 -12.95 7.01 -3.10
N SER A 39 -13.46 7.79 -4.06
CA SER A 39 -14.75 8.48 -3.97
C SER A 39 -15.92 7.53 -3.72
N ASP A 40 -15.80 6.27 -4.12
CA ASP A 40 -16.86 5.28 -4.06
C ASP A 40 -16.88 4.55 -2.69
N MET A 41 -15.84 4.70 -1.86
CA MET A 41 -15.65 3.90 -0.64
C MET A 41 -16.72 4.15 0.43
N LEU A 42 -17.32 5.34 0.48
CA LEU A 42 -18.44 5.61 1.38
C LEU A 42 -19.67 4.79 1.01
N ARG A 43 -20.01 4.73 -0.29
CA ARG A 43 -21.09 3.87 -0.81
C ARG A 43 -20.73 2.39 -0.63
N THR A 44 -19.48 2.02 -0.83
CA THR A 44 -19.00 0.64 -0.62
C THR A 44 -19.15 0.19 0.83
N ASP A 45 -18.84 1.04 1.82
CA ASP A 45 -19.04 0.70 3.25
C ASP A 45 -20.51 0.53 3.60
N ALA A 46 -21.38 1.41 3.10
CA ALA A 46 -22.81 1.27 3.28
C ALA A 46 -23.32 -0.07 2.71
N THR A 47 -22.88 -0.42 1.49
CA THR A 47 -23.20 -1.70 0.84
C THR A 47 -22.63 -2.90 1.60
N TYR A 48 -21.40 -2.81 2.11
CA TYR A 48 -20.83 -3.86 2.96
C TYR A 48 -21.67 -4.06 4.22
N ARG A 49 -22.11 -2.99 4.88
CA ARG A 49 -22.95 -3.07 6.08
C ARG A 49 -24.34 -3.66 5.81
N SER A 50 -24.84 -3.55 4.58
CA SER A 50 -26.16 -4.08 4.20
C SER A 50 -26.18 -5.57 3.86
N ILE A 51 -25.03 -6.22 3.67
CA ILE A 51 -25.00 -7.68 3.43
C ILE A 51 -25.27 -8.46 4.73
N ASP A 52 -25.62 -9.73 4.56
CA ASP A 52 -25.95 -10.64 5.66
C ASP A 52 -24.86 -10.65 6.76
N PRO A 53 -25.22 -10.49 8.04
CA PRO A 53 -24.26 -10.54 9.15
C PRO A 53 -23.39 -11.80 9.16
N LYS A 54 -23.90 -12.96 8.73
CA LYS A 54 -23.13 -14.20 8.62
C LYS A 54 -21.96 -14.03 7.66
N LEU A 55 -22.18 -13.41 6.49
CA LEU A 55 -21.13 -13.14 5.51
C LEU A 55 -20.12 -12.11 6.04
N ARG A 56 -20.59 -11.07 6.74
CA ARG A 56 -19.69 -10.07 7.36
C ARG A 56 -18.81 -10.66 8.45
N ASN A 57 -19.33 -11.61 9.22
CA ASN A 57 -18.63 -12.24 10.34
C ASN A 57 -17.68 -13.37 9.91
N MET A 58 -17.73 -13.83 8.66
CA MET A 58 -16.71 -14.72 8.12
C MET A 58 -15.34 -14.03 8.07
N LYS A 59 -14.25 -14.79 8.19
CA LYS A 59 -12.87 -14.29 8.10
C LYS A 59 -12.66 -13.37 6.88
N GLU A 60 -13.20 -13.77 5.73
CA GLU A 60 -13.08 -12.98 4.51
C GLU A 60 -13.91 -11.69 4.54
N GLY A 61 -15.12 -11.73 5.11
CA GLY A 61 -15.94 -10.53 5.29
C GLY A 61 -15.34 -9.53 6.27
N GLN A 62 -14.71 -10.00 7.34
CA GLN A 62 -13.97 -9.12 8.26
C GLN A 62 -12.75 -8.51 7.58
N ARG A 63 -12.02 -9.28 6.76
CA ARG A 63 -10.88 -8.81 5.97
C ARG A 63 -11.31 -7.70 5.00
N ILE A 64 -12.40 -7.89 4.26
CA ILE A 64 -12.96 -6.89 3.33
C ILE A 64 -13.40 -5.63 4.08
N GLY A 65 -14.12 -5.77 5.19
CA GLY A 65 -14.52 -4.63 6.02
C GLY A 65 -13.32 -3.82 6.54
N GLY A 66 -12.23 -4.49 6.91
CA GLY A 66 -10.97 -3.84 7.28
C GLY A 66 -10.35 -3.04 6.13
N LEU A 67 -10.32 -3.60 4.92
CA LEU A 67 -9.82 -2.92 3.72
C LEU A 67 -10.68 -1.72 3.33
N ILE A 68 -12.01 -1.82 3.40
CA ILE A 68 -12.91 -0.70 3.14
C ILE A 68 -12.62 0.45 4.10
N ARG A 69 -12.52 0.16 5.41
CA ARG A 69 -12.17 1.17 6.42
C ARG A 69 -10.81 1.81 6.17
N LEU A 70 -9.79 1.01 5.80
CA LEU A 70 -8.46 1.52 5.45
C LEU A 70 -8.49 2.45 4.23
N ARG A 71 -9.31 2.14 3.23
CA ARG A 71 -9.45 2.98 2.02
C ARG A 71 -10.29 4.24 2.26
N MET A 72 -11.24 4.18 3.20
CA MET A 72 -12.06 5.33 3.60
C MET A 72 -11.32 6.31 4.51
N SER A 73 -10.53 5.81 5.45
CA SER A 73 -9.92 6.62 6.52
C SER A 73 -9.01 7.71 5.97
N GLY A 74 -8.51 7.57 4.75
CA GLY A 74 -8.08 8.67 3.91
C GLY A 74 -6.89 9.51 4.40
N SER A 75 -6.40 9.28 5.61
CA SER A 75 -5.44 10.12 6.32
C SER A 75 -4.56 9.34 7.30
N VAL A 76 -4.60 8.01 7.25
CA VAL A 76 -3.56 7.21 7.89
C VAL A 76 -2.83 6.53 6.76
N GLU A 77 -1.74 7.15 6.28
CA GLU A 77 -0.71 6.38 5.61
C GLU A 77 -0.47 5.14 6.47
N PRO A 78 -0.57 3.91 5.91
CA PRO A 78 -0.31 2.70 6.68
C PRO A 78 1.03 2.88 7.40
N ASP A 79 0.96 3.00 8.73
CA ASP A 79 2.18 3.12 9.51
C ASP A 79 2.84 1.75 9.53
N PHE A 80 4.16 1.76 9.52
CA PHE A 80 4.96 0.56 9.65
C PHE A 80 6.14 0.89 10.51
N THR A 81 6.63 -0.11 11.23
CA THR A 81 7.91 -0.05 11.92
C THR A 81 8.79 -1.16 11.37
N LEU A 82 9.92 -0.78 10.78
CA LEU A 82 10.91 -1.70 10.24
C LEU A 82 12.28 -1.40 10.86
N TYR A 83 13.20 -2.35 10.81
CA TYR A 83 14.56 -2.17 11.29
C TYR A 83 15.47 -1.76 10.14
N ASP A 84 16.28 -0.74 10.34
CA ASP A 84 17.28 -0.35 9.35
C ASP A 84 18.49 -1.30 9.33
N VAL A 85 19.44 -1.02 8.44
CA VAL A 85 20.72 -1.76 8.30
C VAL A 85 21.59 -1.76 9.58
N TYR A 86 21.30 -0.89 10.55
CA TYR A 86 21.99 -0.81 11.85
C TYR A 86 21.17 -1.42 13.00
N GLY A 87 19.99 -1.98 12.70
CA GLY A 87 19.09 -2.53 13.70
C GLY A 87 18.27 -1.48 14.46
N LYS A 88 18.24 -0.23 14.00
CA LYS A 88 17.41 0.83 14.59
C LYS A 88 16.00 0.73 14.04
N SER A 89 15.00 0.82 14.91
CA SER A 89 13.59 0.89 14.52
C SER A 89 13.28 2.22 13.83
N VAL A 90 12.68 2.15 12.65
CA VAL A 90 12.22 3.28 11.84
C VAL A 90 10.73 3.13 11.63
N SER A 91 9.96 4.12 12.07
CA SER A 91 8.51 4.18 11.83
C SER A 91 8.17 5.25 10.81
N LEU A 92 7.24 4.99 9.89
CA LEU A 92 6.82 5.98 8.90
C LEU A 92 6.24 7.24 9.58
N SER A 93 5.49 7.04 10.66
CA SER A 93 4.93 8.13 11.47
C SER A 93 5.96 9.10 12.04
N ALA A 94 7.22 8.67 12.22
CA ALA A 94 8.31 9.55 12.67
C ALA A 94 8.67 10.64 11.65
N PHE A 95 8.20 10.52 10.40
CA PHE A 95 8.46 11.46 9.31
C PHE A 95 7.26 12.33 8.95
N ARG A 96 6.16 12.30 9.73
CA ARG A 96 5.00 13.18 9.52
C ARG A 96 5.43 14.64 9.42
N GLY A 97 4.85 15.37 8.48
CA GLY A 97 5.23 16.75 8.15
C GLY A 97 6.40 16.89 7.18
N ASN A 98 7.11 15.80 6.84
CA ASN A 98 8.08 15.77 5.74
C ASN A 98 7.40 15.30 4.45
N TYR A 99 7.94 15.71 3.29
CA TYR A 99 7.69 15.02 2.04
C TYR A 99 8.52 13.74 2.01
N VAL A 100 7.87 12.57 2.02
CA VAL A 100 8.55 11.27 2.07
C VAL A 100 8.42 10.54 0.74
N ALA A 101 9.54 10.23 0.10
CA ALA A 101 9.60 9.28 -1.00
C ALA A 101 9.87 7.87 -0.47
N LEU A 102 8.90 6.98 -0.64
CA LEU A 102 9.08 5.55 -0.42
C LEU A 102 9.65 4.90 -1.68
N TYR A 103 10.84 4.32 -1.56
CA TYR A 103 11.54 3.68 -2.68
C TYR A 103 11.67 2.17 -2.44
N PHE A 104 10.81 1.38 -3.09
CA PHE A 104 10.81 -0.07 -2.97
C PHE A 104 11.77 -0.70 -3.99
N TRP A 105 12.72 -1.53 -3.55
CA TRP A 105 13.76 -2.05 -4.44
C TRP A 105 14.27 -3.45 -4.06
N VAL A 106 14.90 -4.12 -5.05
CA VAL A 106 15.52 -5.45 -4.92
C VAL A 106 16.97 -5.41 -5.36
N THR A 107 17.79 -6.32 -4.85
CA THR A 107 19.22 -6.43 -5.18
C THR A 107 19.45 -7.22 -6.47
N GLY A 108 20.47 -6.82 -7.25
CA GLY A 108 20.96 -7.58 -8.41
C GLY A 108 20.19 -7.41 -9.72
N ASN A 109 19.82 -6.17 -10.08
CA ASN A 109 19.31 -5.85 -11.42
C ASN A 109 19.91 -4.51 -11.91
N ASP A 110 20.49 -4.48 -13.10
CA ASP A 110 21.15 -3.29 -13.66
C ASP A 110 20.23 -2.07 -13.77
N LEU A 111 18.92 -2.29 -14.04
CA LEU A 111 17.94 -1.20 -14.03
C LEU A 111 17.79 -0.59 -12.64
N ILE A 112 17.94 -1.39 -11.58
CA ILE A 112 17.90 -0.90 -10.20
C ILE A 112 19.15 -0.08 -9.86
N ILE A 113 20.32 -0.41 -10.41
CA ILE A 113 21.53 0.40 -10.25
C ILE A 113 21.31 1.79 -10.87
N ALA A 114 20.72 1.86 -12.06
CA ALA A 114 20.35 3.14 -12.68
C ALA A 114 19.36 3.95 -11.83
N GLU A 115 18.35 3.30 -11.23
CA GLU A 115 17.42 3.93 -10.29
C GLU A 115 18.13 4.43 -9.03
N ASN A 116 19.05 3.66 -8.45
CA ASN A 116 19.86 4.08 -7.32
C ASN A 116 20.64 5.38 -7.62
N TYR A 117 21.21 5.51 -8.83
CA TYR A 117 21.84 6.76 -9.27
C TYR A 117 20.87 7.94 -9.35
N ARG A 118 19.63 7.72 -9.82
CA ARG A 118 18.59 8.76 -9.82
C ARG A 118 18.22 9.18 -8.40
N MET A 119 18.09 8.22 -7.49
CA MET A 119 17.77 8.47 -6.08
C MET A 119 18.90 9.22 -5.36
N ILE A 120 20.17 8.91 -5.66
CA ILE A 120 21.32 9.69 -5.15
C ILE A 120 21.25 11.15 -5.60
N LYS A 121 20.91 11.41 -6.87
CA LYS A 121 20.74 12.79 -7.37
C LYS A 121 19.58 13.51 -6.68
N ALA A 122 18.44 12.84 -6.50
CA ALA A 122 17.29 13.38 -5.78
C ALA A 122 17.65 13.69 -4.32
N PHE A 123 18.30 12.75 -3.63
CA PHE A 123 18.74 12.93 -2.25
C PHE A 123 19.63 14.17 -2.11
N LYS A 124 20.69 14.29 -2.94
CA LYS A 124 21.60 15.44 -2.92
C LYS A 124 20.88 16.77 -3.13
N ARG A 125 19.86 16.80 -3.99
CA ARG A 125 19.12 18.03 -4.34
C ARG A 125 18.10 18.45 -3.28
N TYR A 126 17.50 17.49 -2.57
CA TYR A 126 16.32 17.74 -1.74
C TYR A 126 16.49 17.42 -0.25
N LYS A 127 17.57 16.78 0.20
CA LYS A 127 17.76 16.36 1.61
C LYS A 127 17.58 17.48 2.64
N ASP A 128 17.87 18.72 2.27
CA ASP A 128 17.77 19.91 3.14
C ASP A 128 16.45 20.70 2.92
N LYS A 129 15.50 20.17 2.14
CA LYS A 129 14.23 20.81 1.76
C LYS A 129 12.99 20.10 2.32
N ASN A 130 13.05 19.68 3.58
CA ASN A 130 11.97 18.93 4.24
C ASN A 130 11.55 17.66 3.46
N PHE A 131 12.50 17.05 2.75
CA PHE A 131 12.28 15.85 1.94
C PHE A 131 13.14 14.70 2.47
N LYS A 132 12.53 13.52 2.59
CA LYS A 132 13.15 12.30 3.11
C LYS A 132 12.94 11.18 2.10
N ILE A 133 13.95 10.31 1.98
CA ILE A 133 13.83 9.06 1.23
C ILE A 133 13.93 7.92 2.24
N ILE A 134 12.96 7.02 2.19
CA ILE A 134 12.98 5.75 2.93
C ILE A 134 12.95 4.66 1.87
N SER A 135 14.05 3.94 1.77
CA SER A 135 14.14 2.78 0.89
C SER A 135 13.69 1.53 1.61
N ILE A 136 12.81 0.75 0.99
CA ILE A 136 12.26 -0.49 1.54
C ILE A 136 12.74 -1.66 0.69
N SER A 137 13.44 -2.60 1.32
CA SER A 137 13.93 -3.82 0.68
C SER A 137 12.79 -4.79 0.41
N LEU A 138 12.65 -5.21 -0.84
CA LEU A 138 11.74 -6.30 -1.25
C LEU A 138 12.47 -7.65 -1.35
N ASN A 139 13.71 -7.72 -0.87
CA ASN A 139 14.50 -8.93 -0.90
C ASN A 139 13.98 -9.95 0.14
N PRO A 140 14.03 -11.26 -0.15
CA PRO A 140 13.81 -12.28 0.87
C PRO A 140 14.78 -12.13 2.04
N VAL A 141 14.36 -12.49 3.26
CA VAL A 141 15.18 -12.40 4.49
C VAL A 141 16.57 -13.04 4.32
N LYS A 142 16.65 -14.18 3.59
CA LYS A 142 17.92 -14.86 3.28
C LYS A 142 18.94 -14.02 2.50
N ARG A 143 18.51 -12.94 1.84
CA ARG A 143 19.36 -12.02 1.07
C ARG A 143 19.70 -10.72 1.82
N LYS A 144 19.40 -10.63 3.13
CA LYS A 144 19.72 -9.44 3.94
C LYS A 144 21.17 -8.97 3.79
N LYS A 145 22.14 -9.89 3.87
CA LYS A 145 23.57 -9.57 3.69
C LYS A 145 23.92 -9.02 2.31
N THR A 146 23.27 -9.51 1.26
CA THR A 146 23.44 -9.00 -0.11
C THR A 146 22.92 -7.57 -0.22
N TRP A 147 21.77 -7.31 0.38
CA TRP A 147 21.18 -5.96 0.42
C TRP A 147 22.05 -4.98 1.20
N GLU A 148 22.53 -5.34 2.38
CA GLU A 148 23.46 -4.51 3.17
C GLU A 148 24.74 -4.20 2.39
N LYS A 149 25.27 -5.19 1.65
CA LYS A 149 26.43 -5.01 0.79
C LYS A 149 26.15 -4.01 -0.33
N GLU A 150 25.05 -4.15 -1.07
CA GLU A 150 24.70 -3.24 -2.16
C GLU A 150 24.38 -1.82 -1.68
N VAL A 151 23.76 -1.66 -0.50
CA VAL A 151 23.58 -0.35 0.15
C VAL A 151 24.93 0.34 0.35
N LYS A 152 25.92 -0.39 0.85
CA LYS A 152 27.27 0.12 1.11
C LYS A 152 28.02 0.43 -0.19
N GLU A 153 27.99 -0.49 -1.15
CA GLU A 153 28.70 -0.34 -2.43
C GLU A 153 28.15 0.83 -3.25
N ASN A 154 26.83 0.98 -3.29
CA ASN A 154 26.17 2.10 -4.00
C ASN A 154 26.14 3.41 -3.17
N ARG A 155 26.68 3.41 -1.95
CA ARG A 155 26.72 4.57 -1.04
C ARG A 155 25.35 5.22 -0.84
N LEU A 156 24.33 4.39 -0.61
CA LEU A 156 22.96 4.85 -0.39
C LEU A 156 22.84 5.45 1.03
N ALA A 157 23.09 6.75 1.14
CA ALA A 157 23.28 7.43 2.42
C ALA A 157 22.00 7.81 3.18
N TRP A 158 20.82 7.52 2.63
CA TRP A 158 19.53 7.73 3.30
C TRP A 158 19.06 6.45 3.99
N ILE A 159 17.88 6.51 4.61
CA ILE A 159 17.33 5.41 5.39
C ILE A 159 17.04 4.19 4.51
N GLN A 160 17.56 3.04 4.93
CA GLN A 160 17.39 1.73 4.28
C GLN A 160 16.79 0.76 5.29
N VAL A 161 15.58 0.27 5.02
CA VAL A 161 14.82 -0.67 5.86
C VAL A 161 14.40 -1.92 5.09
#